data_AF-A0A3A5UJZ4-F1
#
_entry.id   AF-A0A3A5UJZ4-F1
#
_cell.length_a   1.000
_cell.length_b   1.000
_cell.length_c   1.000
_cell.angle_alpha   90.00
_cell.angle_beta   90.00
_cell.angle_gamma   90.00
#
_symmetry.space_group_name_H-M   'P 1'
#
loop_
_entity.id
_entity.type
_entity.pdbx_description
1 polymer ?
#
loop_
_entity_poly.entity_id
_entity_poly.type
_entity_poly.pdbx_seq_one_letter_code
_entity_poly.pdbx_strand_id
1 'polypeptide(L)'
;MAKPPAEVSFPGDKNRRKKVRVRGIKKASKDIQKRLEKNLSELLEDPEIFLPDIKGALGKKTLFGRNKDLMAITLQDIDMVSKKRHDKKWLTKRMSKKSGDVVSRALAGSLLAASGDDFSTVSVFRNPLFGSASYIRRGGGKQSHLAGIQNFNHSKLRMLVWDDHAKAGQWFFSWDKGFVFTGKDPDPPDEWIEYVLRNATIELTGKEIKYSRGLDKSIVENKLYTDNGWLRLEFENGVTVGISKESLIGTKESFVQSVAMSMMPPKISSIVKSEWIWKPEGWPKEKELPTEGLERVEEVIQQWLLMIYDDKKLANACRISILNSIKEGFVVGSSWYHSENMEMMLENMNGSQDEKDAIACVINSLESGIHVRADGVVIHLEEMVVRFEDAS
;
A
#
# COMPACT_ATOMS: atom_id res chain seq x y z
N MET A 1 -41.57 14.00 -68.24
CA MET A 1 -41.34 14.16 -66.79
C MET A 1 -39.90 14.62 -66.60
N ALA A 2 -39.68 15.84 -66.09
CA ALA A 2 -38.35 16.43 -65.93
C ALA A 2 -37.65 15.81 -64.69
N LYS A 3 -36.37 15.46 -64.83
CA LYS A 3 -35.53 14.99 -63.72
C LYS A 3 -35.44 16.09 -62.63
N PRO A 4 -35.53 15.76 -61.33
CA PRO A 4 -35.32 16.74 -60.28
C PRO A 4 -33.86 17.25 -60.33
N PRO A 5 -33.62 18.51 -59.91
CA PRO A 5 -32.28 19.09 -59.92
C PRO A 5 -31.35 18.34 -58.96
N ALA A 6 -30.08 18.23 -59.33
CA ALA A 6 -29.05 17.56 -58.55
C ALA A 6 -28.87 18.25 -57.18
N GLU A 7 -28.84 17.47 -56.10
CA GLU A 7 -28.41 17.94 -54.78
C GLU A 7 -26.97 18.44 -54.86
N VAL A 8 -26.80 19.75 -54.78
CA VAL A 8 -25.49 20.39 -54.78
C VAL A 8 -24.99 20.45 -53.33
N SER A 9 -24.00 19.62 -53.01
CA SER A 9 -23.28 19.67 -51.72
C SER A 9 -22.29 20.83 -51.74
N PHE A 10 -22.47 21.82 -50.86
CA PHE A 10 -21.52 22.93 -50.76
C PHE A 10 -20.21 22.50 -50.06
N PRO A 11 -19.04 23.02 -50.47
CA PRO A 11 -17.78 22.83 -49.75
C PRO A 11 -17.86 23.47 -48.34
N GLY A 12 -18.35 22.69 -47.37
CA GLY A 12 -18.63 23.18 -46.02
C GLY A 12 -19.66 22.32 -45.27
N ASP A 13 -20.52 21.57 -45.97
CA ASP A 13 -21.57 20.75 -45.33
C ASP A 13 -21.02 19.58 -44.50
N LYS A 14 -19.79 19.14 -44.78
CA LYS A 14 -19.07 18.13 -43.97
C LYS A 14 -18.48 18.69 -42.67
N ASN A 15 -18.54 20.01 -42.45
CA ASN A 15 -18.16 20.64 -41.18
C ASN A 15 -19.34 20.74 -40.20
N ARG A 16 -20.27 19.77 -40.21
CA ARG A 16 -21.14 19.49 -39.05
C ARG A 16 -20.26 19.15 -37.85
N ARG A 17 -19.91 20.19 -37.09
CA ARG A 17 -19.32 20.18 -35.74
C ARG A 17 -18.59 18.86 -35.44
N LYS A 18 -17.31 18.74 -35.81
CA LYS A 18 -16.41 17.74 -35.19
C LYS A 18 -16.62 17.87 -33.69
N LYS A 19 -17.40 16.95 -33.08
CA LYS A 19 -17.70 16.97 -31.65
C LYS A 19 -16.34 16.96 -30.97
N VAL A 20 -15.95 18.10 -30.43
CA VAL A 20 -14.75 18.24 -29.61
C VAL A 20 -14.94 17.26 -28.46
N ARG A 21 -14.34 16.07 -28.57
CA ARG A 21 -14.35 15.07 -27.51
C ARG A 21 -13.42 15.62 -26.43
N VAL A 22 -14.01 16.33 -25.48
CA VAL A 22 -13.30 16.75 -24.28
C VAL A 22 -12.85 15.46 -23.56
N ARG A 23 -11.53 15.27 -23.45
CA ARG A 23 -10.94 14.09 -22.80
C ARG A 23 -11.53 13.96 -21.39
N GLY A 24 -12.01 12.77 -21.05
CA GLY A 24 -12.51 12.45 -19.72
C GLY A 24 -14.02 12.59 -19.53
N ILE A 25 -14.77 13.18 -20.48
CA ILE A 25 -16.24 13.27 -20.43
C ILE A 25 -16.85 12.15 -21.30
N LYS A 26 -17.79 11.39 -20.76
CA LYS A 26 -18.47 10.28 -21.44
C LYS A 26 -19.98 10.31 -21.20
N LYS A 27 -20.73 9.71 -22.12
CA LYS A 27 -22.12 9.35 -21.88
C LYS A 27 -22.15 8.18 -20.90
N ALA A 28 -22.82 8.35 -19.76
CA ALA A 28 -22.95 7.31 -18.75
C ALA A 28 -23.86 6.17 -19.23
N SER A 29 -23.55 4.92 -18.85
CA SER A 29 -24.48 3.80 -18.99
C SER A 29 -25.69 4.00 -18.06
N LYS A 30 -26.80 3.29 -18.32
CA LYS A 30 -27.99 3.37 -17.45
C LYS A 30 -27.68 3.01 -16.00
N ASP A 31 -26.82 2.02 -15.77
CA ASP A 31 -26.45 1.61 -14.41
C ASP A 31 -25.63 2.67 -13.68
N ILE A 32 -24.70 3.33 -14.39
CA ILE A 32 -23.93 4.45 -13.83
C ILE A 32 -24.86 5.61 -13.49
N GLN A 33 -25.84 5.92 -14.35
CA GLN A 33 -26.83 6.98 -14.11
C GLN A 33 -27.63 6.68 -12.84
N LYS A 34 -28.26 5.49 -12.77
CA LYS A 34 -29.04 5.06 -11.59
C LYS A 34 -28.22 5.10 -10.30
N ARG A 35 -26.98 4.62 -10.35
CA ARG A 35 -26.09 4.61 -9.18
C ARG A 35 -25.73 6.04 -8.73
N LEU A 36 -25.39 6.93 -9.66
CA LEU A 36 -25.07 8.32 -9.35
C LEU A 36 -26.29 9.10 -8.85
N GLU A 37 -27.45 8.89 -9.48
CA GLU A 37 -28.73 9.48 -9.07
C GLU A 37 -29.07 9.06 -7.63
N LYS A 38 -28.96 7.77 -7.31
CA LYS A 38 -29.15 7.26 -5.94
C LYS A 38 -28.17 7.92 -4.96
N ASN A 39 -26.86 7.84 -5.22
CA ASN A 39 -25.85 8.40 -4.33
C ASN A 39 -26.01 9.92 -4.13
N LEU A 40 -26.34 10.66 -5.19
CA LEU A 40 -26.51 12.12 -5.11
C LEU A 40 -27.80 12.50 -4.38
N SER A 41 -28.85 11.68 -4.47
CA SER A 41 -30.08 11.86 -3.69
C SER A 41 -29.80 11.64 -2.21
N GLU A 42 -29.12 10.54 -1.85
CA GLU A 42 -28.69 10.25 -0.47
C GLU A 42 -27.81 11.38 0.08
N LEU A 43 -26.87 11.89 -0.72
CA LEU A 43 -26.02 13.03 -0.35
C LEU A 43 -26.80 14.34 -0.18
N LEU A 44 -27.89 14.54 -0.93
CA LEU A 44 -28.73 15.73 -0.80
C LEU A 44 -29.60 15.67 0.48
N GLU A 45 -30.02 14.47 0.88
CA GLU A 45 -30.72 14.22 2.13
C GLU A 45 -29.78 14.38 3.33
N ASP A 46 -28.61 13.75 3.27
CA ASP A 46 -27.54 13.84 4.26
C ASP A 46 -26.21 14.26 3.60
N PRO A 47 -25.88 15.57 3.60
CA PRO A 47 -24.62 16.07 3.07
C PRO A 47 -23.37 15.62 3.83
N GLU A 48 -23.52 14.99 5.00
CA GLU A 48 -22.44 14.53 5.87
C GLU A 48 -22.18 13.02 5.76
N ILE A 49 -22.96 12.30 4.95
CA ILE A 49 -22.88 10.84 4.76
C ILE A 49 -21.49 10.31 4.32
N PHE A 50 -20.64 11.17 3.77
CA PHE A 50 -19.28 10.81 3.35
C PHE A 50 -18.21 11.01 4.44
N LEU A 51 -18.58 11.61 5.57
CA LEU A 51 -17.68 11.84 6.69
C LEU A 51 -17.26 10.50 7.31
N PRO A 52 -16.01 10.39 7.80
CA PRO A 52 -15.63 9.29 8.66
C PRO A 52 -16.23 9.47 10.06
N ASP A 53 -16.39 8.37 10.77
CA ASP A 53 -16.59 8.35 12.22
C ASP A 53 -15.36 8.94 12.91
N ILE A 54 -15.60 9.94 13.75
CA ILE A 54 -14.53 10.67 14.45
C ILE A 54 -14.25 9.97 15.78
N LYS A 55 -13.22 9.11 15.82
CA LYS A 55 -12.74 8.47 17.05
C LYS A 55 -11.55 9.21 17.69
N GLY A 56 -10.79 9.97 16.89
CA GLY A 56 -9.64 10.74 17.37
C GLY A 56 -9.97 12.10 17.98
N ALA A 57 -9.02 12.66 18.73
CA ALA A 57 -9.14 14.00 19.28
C ALA A 57 -9.10 15.07 18.18
N LEU A 58 -10.05 16.02 18.26
CA LEU A 58 -10.04 17.23 17.44
C LEU A 58 -9.37 18.37 18.22
N GLY A 59 -8.40 19.02 17.58
CA GLY A 59 -7.72 20.19 18.11
C GLY A 59 -8.54 21.48 18.06
N LYS A 60 -7.90 22.60 18.39
CA LYS A 60 -8.54 23.91 18.36
C LYS A 60 -8.85 24.35 16.94
N LYS A 61 -10.06 24.88 16.77
CA LYS A 61 -10.53 25.55 15.56
C LYS A 61 -9.89 26.94 15.47
N THR A 62 -8.68 27.02 14.93
CA THR A 62 -8.00 28.30 14.68
C THR A 62 -7.55 28.40 13.23
N LEU A 63 -7.84 29.53 12.60
CA LEU A 63 -7.36 29.84 11.25
C LEU A 63 -5.90 30.31 11.25
N PHE A 64 -5.34 30.61 12.44
CA PHE A 64 -4.01 31.17 12.61
C PHE A 64 -3.19 30.38 13.65
N GLY A 65 -1.90 30.19 13.39
CA GLY A 65 -0.95 29.55 14.31
C GLY A 65 -0.62 28.09 13.98
N ARG A 66 0.38 27.54 14.68
CA ARG A 66 0.91 26.18 14.48
C ARG A 66 -0.04 25.06 14.93
N ASN A 67 -1.04 25.37 15.76
CA ASN A 67 -1.98 24.41 16.34
C ASN A 67 -3.30 24.28 15.55
N LYS A 68 -3.25 24.54 14.24
CA LYS A 68 -4.40 24.41 13.34
C LYS A 68 -4.79 22.95 13.16
N ASP A 69 -6.03 22.60 13.49
CA ASP A 69 -6.61 21.30 13.15
C ASP A 69 -7.38 21.40 11.83
N LEU A 70 -6.91 20.71 10.78
CA LEU A 70 -7.55 20.74 9.47
C LEU A 70 -8.92 20.06 9.48
N MET A 71 -9.06 18.96 10.21
CA MET A 71 -10.33 18.21 10.29
C MET A 71 -11.40 19.07 10.96
N ALA A 72 -11.06 19.71 12.09
CA ALA A 72 -12.00 20.57 12.82
C ALA A 72 -12.49 21.78 11.98
N ILE A 73 -11.63 22.31 11.10
CA ILE A 73 -11.97 23.41 10.17
C ILE A 73 -12.83 22.90 9.01
N THR A 74 -12.44 21.79 8.40
CA THR A 74 -13.19 21.19 7.30
C THR A 74 -14.60 20.80 7.74
N LEU A 75 -14.77 20.23 8.94
CA LEU A 75 -16.10 19.91 9.50
C LEU A 75 -16.99 21.16 9.65
N GLN A 76 -16.42 22.29 10.08
CA GLN A 76 -17.16 23.55 10.17
C GLN A 76 -17.59 24.08 8.79
N ASP A 77 -16.71 24.03 7.81
CA ASP A 77 -17.04 24.47 6.45
C ASP A 77 -18.06 23.51 5.79
N ILE A 78 -18.01 22.21 6.10
CA ILE A 78 -19.00 21.22 5.66
C ILE A 78 -20.38 21.56 6.25
N ASP A 79 -20.50 21.75 7.57
CA ASP A 79 -21.77 22.14 8.23
C ASP A 79 -22.38 23.40 7.58
N MET A 80 -21.56 24.40 7.24
CA MET A 80 -22.02 25.59 6.53
C MET A 80 -22.60 25.26 5.14
N VAL A 81 -21.95 24.37 4.39
CA VAL A 81 -22.43 23.92 3.07
C VAL A 81 -23.69 23.05 3.23
N SER A 82 -23.74 22.14 4.21
CA SER A 82 -24.88 21.28 4.53
C SER A 82 -26.16 22.08 4.79
N LYS A 83 -26.05 23.19 5.54
CA LYS A 83 -27.16 24.14 5.81
C LYS A 83 -27.66 24.87 4.57
N LYS A 84 -26.87 24.93 3.49
CA LYS A 84 -27.18 25.63 2.24
C LYS A 84 -27.41 24.67 1.06
N ARG A 85 -27.61 23.37 1.32
CA ARG A 85 -27.73 22.30 0.30
C ARG A 85 -28.81 22.51 -0.77
N HIS A 86 -29.86 23.29 -0.49
CA HIS A 86 -30.91 23.61 -1.47
C HIS A 86 -30.77 25.00 -2.12
N ASP A 87 -29.81 25.82 -1.70
CA ASP A 87 -29.58 27.16 -2.25
C ASP A 87 -28.65 27.09 -3.47
N LYS A 88 -29.22 26.82 -4.66
CA LYS A 88 -28.46 26.68 -5.92
C LYS A 88 -27.58 27.91 -6.23
N LYS A 89 -28.05 29.12 -5.91
CA LYS A 89 -27.29 30.36 -6.14
C LYS A 89 -26.07 30.43 -5.22
N TRP A 90 -26.24 30.08 -3.95
CA TRP A 90 -25.14 30.05 -2.99
C TRP A 90 -24.13 28.94 -3.31
N LEU A 91 -24.59 27.73 -3.63
CA LEU A 91 -23.73 26.60 -4.00
C LEU A 91 -22.89 26.93 -5.24
N THR A 92 -23.50 27.56 -6.25
CA THR A 92 -22.80 28.00 -7.47
C THR A 92 -21.65 28.96 -7.16
N LYS A 93 -21.88 29.91 -6.24
CA LYS A 93 -20.82 30.81 -5.77
C LYS A 93 -19.76 30.08 -4.96
N ARG A 94 -20.15 29.21 -4.01
CA ARG A 94 -19.23 28.47 -3.12
C ARG A 94 -18.29 27.56 -3.90
N MET A 95 -18.82 26.75 -4.82
CA MET A 95 -18.01 25.80 -5.63
C MET A 95 -17.00 26.50 -6.57
N SER A 96 -17.23 27.79 -6.86
CA SER A 96 -16.42 28.59 -7.80
C SER A 96 -15.37 29.46 -7.11
N LYS A 97 -15.38 29.53 -5.77
CA LYS A 97 -14.38 30.30 -5.02
C LYS A 97 -12.97 29.74 -5.26
N LYS A 98 -11.99 30.65 -5.39
CA LYS A 98 -10.56 30.30 -5.51
C LYS A 98 -9.92 29.95 -4.16
N SER A 99 -10.42 30.54 -3.08
CA SER A 99 -9.97 30.30 -1.71
C SER A 99 -10.97 29.47 -0.90
N GLY A 100 -10.52 28.93 0.23
CA GLY A 100 -11.33 28.13 1.15
C GLY A 100 -11.04 26.63 1.07
N ASP A 101 -11.66 25.89 1.97
CA ASP A 101 -11.51 24.44 2.08
C ASP A 101 -11.92 23.72 0.78
N VAL A 102 -11.05 22.82 0.30
CA VAL A 102 -11.20 22.16 -0.99
C VAL A 102 -12.33 21.13 -0.95
N VAL A 103 -12.47 20.42 0.18
CA VAL A 103 -13.54 19.44 0.42
C VAL A 103 -14.90 20.12 0.31
N SER A 104 -15.05 21.28 0.94
CA SER A 104 -16.29 22.05 0.95
C SER A 104 -16.67 22.62 -0.43
N ARG A 105 -15.68 22.97 -1.27
CA ARG A 105 -15.95 23.34 -2.66
C ARG A 105 -16.40 22.15 -3.50
N ALA A 106 -15.82 20.97 -3.26
CA ALA A 106 -16.25 19.73 -3.90
C ALA A 106 -17.65 19.32 -3.44
N LEU A 107 -17.97 19.40 -2.14
CA LEU A 107 -19.31 19.16 -1.60
C LEU A 107 -20.34 20.09 -2.24
N ALA A 108 -20.05 21.40 -2.34
CA ALA A 108 -20.95 22.34 -2.99
C ALA A 108 -21.20 22.00 -4.48
N GLY A 109 -20.16 21.54 -5.18
CA GLY A 109 -20.30 21.03 -6.56
C GLY A 109 -21.15 19.77 -6.65
N SER A 110 -20.97 18.83 -5.74
CA SER A 110 -21.75 17.59 -5.68
C SER A 110 -23.23 17.84 -5.33
N LEU A 111 -23.53 18.72 -4.37
CA LEU A 111 -24.91 19.10 -4.03
C LEU A 111 -25.60 19.85 -5.17
N LEU A 112 -24.86 20.70 -5.89
CA LEU A 112 -25.39 21.34 -7.11
C LEU A 112 -25.66 20.30 -8.22
N ALA A 113 -24.82 19.28 -8.33
CA ALA A 113 -25.05 18.17 -9.25
C ALA A 113 -26.29 17.35 -8.86
N ALA A 114 -26.51 17.10 -7.56
CA ALA A 114 -27.70 16.42 -7.04
C ALA A 114 -28.99 17.21 -7.32
N SER A 115 -28.89 18.54 -7.40
CA SER A 115 -30.03 19.43 -7.68
C SER A 115 -30.38 19.58 -9.17
N GLY A 116 -29.72 18.84 -10.06
CA GLY A 116 -29.92 18.92 -11.51
C GLY A 116 -30.50 17.64 -12.10
N ASP A 117 -31.15 17.75 -13.25
CA ASP A 117 -31.93 16.65 -13.85
C ASP A 117 -31.15 15.84 -14.91
N ASP A 118 -29.89 16.20 -15.19
CA ASP A 118 -29.06 15.54 -16.21
C ASP A 118 -27.88 14.77 -15.61
N PHE A 119 -28.04 13.44 -15.53
CA PHE A 119 -27.00 12.48 -15.15
C PHE A 119 -26.34 11.80 -16.35
N SER A 120 -26.72 12.15 -17.58
CA SER A 120 -26.31 11.43 -18.79
C SER A 120 -24.84 11.66 -19.16
N THR A 121 -24.25 12.77 -18.71
CA THR A 121 -22.87 13.19 -19.04
C THR A 121 -22.00 13.19 -17.79
N VAL A 122 -21.03 12.28 -17.73
CA VAL A 122 -20.16 12.08 -16.57
C VAL A 122 -18.70 12.26 -16.92
N SER A 123 -17.91 12.66 -15.93
CA SER A 123 -16.45 12.56 -15.97
C SER A 123 -15.99 11.23 -15.38
N VAL A 124 -14.84 10.71 -15.82
CA VAL A 124 -14.25 9.49 -15.27
C VAL A 124 -12.97 9.82 -14.52
N PHE A 125 -12.96 9.58 -13.22
CA PHE A 125 -11.75 9.57 -12.41
C PHE A 125 -11.07 8.21 -12.52
N ARG A 126 -9.74 8.21 -12.68
CA ARG A 126 -8.91 6.99 -12.75
C ARG A 126 -7.67 7.20 -11.90
N ASN A 127 -7.42 6.28 -10.99
CA ASN A 127 -6.21 6.19 -10.22
C ASN A 127 -5.77 4.71 -10.17
N PRO A 128 -4.49 4.38 -10.48
CA PRO A 128 -4.02 3.00 -10.47
C PRO A 128 -4.22 2.28 -9.12
N LEU A 129 -4.17 3.03 -8.02
CA LEU A 129 -4.20 2.50 -6.66
C LEU A 129 -5.61 2.53 -6.05
N PHE A 130 -6.34 3.63 -6.26
CA PHE A 130 -7.68 3.84 -5.70
C PHE A 130 -8.82 3.39 -6.62
N GLY A 131 -8.51 2.97 -7.85
CA GLY A 131 -9.48 2.49 -8.82
C GLY A 131 -10.08 3.61 -9.69
N SER A 132 -11.25 3.35 -10.25
CA SER A 132 -11.92 4.29 -11.16
C SER A 132 -13.39 4.46 -10.82
N ALA A 133 -13.89 5.69 -10.98
CA ALA A 133 -15.31 5.97 -10.84
C ALA A 133 -15.76 7.08 -11.77
N SER A 134 -17.00 6.97 -12.20
CA SER A 134 -17.72 8.06 -12.85
C SER A 134 -18.26 9.02 -11.80
N TYR A 135 -18.25 10.31 -12.13
CA TYR A 135 -18.79 11.39 -11.29
C TYR A 135 -19.27 12.55 -12.17
N ILE A 136 -20.16 13.40 -11.66
CA ILE A 136 -20.58 14.61 -12.33
C ILE A 136 -19.68 15.76 -11.92
N ARG A 137 -19.09 16.44 -12.90
CA ARG A 137 -18.22 17.58 -12.65
C ARG A 137 -19.01 18.89 -12.63
N ARG A 138 -19.11 19.53 -11.46
CA ARG A 138 -19.60 20.90 -11.28
C ARG A 138 -18.60 21.72 -10.47
N GLY A 139 -18.37 22.97 -10.88
CA GLY A 139 -17.49 23.90 -10.17
C GLY A 139 -15.99 23.60 -10.27
N GLY A 140 -15.22 24.27 -9.41
CA GLY A 140 -13.75 24.22 -9.34
C GLY A 140 -13.19 23.29 -8.26
N GLY A 141 -14.00 22.38 -7.71
CA GLY A 141 -13.54 21.38 -6.74
C GLY A 141 -12.52 20.42 -7.36
N LYS A 142 -11.63 19.86 -6.52
CA LYS A 142 -10.64 18.87 -6.93
C LYS A 142 -11.35 17.61 -7.44
N GLN A 143 -10.88 17.07 -8.57
CA GLN A 143 -11.55 15.94 -9.23
C GLN A 143 -11.61 14.68 -8.34
N SER A 144 -10.56 14.40 -7.58
CA SER A 144 -10.51 13.29 -6.63
C SER A 144 -11.53 13.46 -5.50
N HIS A 145 -11.75 14.69 -5.02
CA HIS A 145 -12.73 14.99 -3.97
C HIS A 145 -14.16 14.85 -4.49
N LEU A 146 -14.45 15.39 -5.68
CA LEU A 146 -15.76 15.20 -6.34
C LEU A 146 -16.06 13.71 -6.55
N ALA A 147 -15.07 12.94 -7.04
CA ALA A 147 -15.20 11.51 -7.21
C ALA A 147 -15.42 10.78 -5.88
N GLY A 148 -14.67 11.13 -4.82
CA GLY A 148 -14.82 10.53 -3.50
C GLY A 148 -16.18 10.82 -2.86
N ILE A 149 -16.63 12.09 -2.87
CA ILE A 149 -17.92 12.51 -2.28
C ILE A 149 -19.10 11.86 -3.02
N GLN A 150 -19.12 11.86 -4.36
CA GLN A 150 -20.25 11.29 -5.11
C GLN A 150 -20.24 9.75 -5.14
N ASN A 151 -19.13 9.14 -4.73
CA ASN A 151 -18.97 7.69 -4.63
C ASN A 151 -18.60 7.32 -3.19
N PHE A 152 -19.22 7.94 -2.19
CA PHE A 152 -18.91 7.74 -0.78
C PHE A 152 -19.05 6.28 -0.31
N ASN A 153 -19.87 5.48 -1.00
CA ASN A 153 -19.98 4.03 -0.76
C ASN A 153 -18.75 3.22 -1.21
N HIS A 154 -17.83 3.81 -1.99
CA HIS A 154 -16.61 3.14 -2.44
C HIS A 154 -15.48 3.33 -1.43
N SER A 155 -15.16 2.28 -0.68
CA SER A 155 -14.20 2.28 0.45
C SER A 155 -12.86 2.96 0.13
N LYS A 156 -12.23 2.66 -1.02
CA LYS A 156 -10.97 3.32 -1.41
C LYS A 156 -11.16 4.78 -1.86
N LEU A 157 -12.09 5.05 -2.78
CA LEU A 157 -12.25 6.38 -3.38
C LEU A 157 -12.72 7.46 -2.40
N ARG A 158 -13.58 7.11 -1.43
CA ARG A 158 -14.06 8.09 -0.44
C ARG A 158 -12.93 8.68 0.41
N MET A 159 -11.86 7.91 0.62
CA MET A 159 -10.70 8.41 1.35
C MET A 159 -10.08 9.59 0.62
N LEU A 160 -10.04 9.62 -0.73
CA LEU A 160 -9.34 10.64 -1.52
C LEU A 160 -9.77 12.09 -1.21
N VAL A 161 -10.93 12.27 -0.57
CA VAL A 161 -11.41 13.56 -0.05
C VAL A 161 -10.45 14.15 1.00
N TRP A 162 -9.73 13.28 1.72
CA TRP A 162 -8.93 13.60 2.90
C TRP A 162 -7.43 13.54 2.64
N ASP A 163 -6.99 13.60 1.38
CA ASP A 163 -5.58 13.46 1.02
C ASP A 163 -4.69 14.59 1.57
N ASP A 164 -5.23 15.80 1.65
CA ASP A 164 -4.51 16.94 2.23
C ASP A 164 -4.47 16.86 3.77
N HIS A 165 -5.48 16.27 4.41
CA HIS A 165 -5.47 15.93 5.85
C HIS A 165 -4.42 14.86 6.15
N ALA A 166 -4.35 13.80 5.33
CA ALA A 166 -3.33 12.77 5.46
C ALA A 166 -1.90 13.31 5.34
N LYS A 167 -1.65 14.24 4.40
CA LYS A 167 -0.36 14.95 4.29
C LYS A 167 -0.03 15.80 5.51
N ALA A 168 -1.04 16.26 6.24
CA ALA A 168 -0.87 16.99 7.49
C ALA A 168 -0.68 16.07 8.72
N GLY A 169 -0.54 14.76 8.50
CA GLY A 169 -0.31 13.77 9.55
C GLY A 169 -1.58 13.27 10.23
N GLN A 170 -2.74 13.38 9.58
CA GLN A 170 -4.00 12.84 10.09
C GLN A 170 -4.32 11.47 9.49
N TRP A 171 -4.90 10.58 10.30
CA TRP A 171 -5.10 9.18 9.94
C TRP A 171 -6.56 8.82 9.67
N PHE A 172 -6.76 8.01 8.64
CA PHE A 172 -8.05 7.55 8.16
C PHE A 172 -7.97 6.06 7.79
N PHE A 173 -9.00 5.30 8.16
CA PHE A 173 -9.09 3.86 7.92
C PHE A 173 -10.45 3.52 7.32
N SER A 174 -10.47 2.76 6.22
CA SER A 174 -11.67 2.62 5.38
C SER A 174 -11.88 1.20 4.88
N TRP A 175 -13.04 0.62 5.17
CA TRP A 175 -13.44 -0.72 4.74
C TRP A 175 -14.91 -0.75 4.28
N ASP A 176 -15.42 -1.91 3.88
CA ASP A 176 -16.79 -2.06 3.37
C ASP A 176 -17.87 -1.55 4.33
N LYS A 177 -17.68 -1.74 5.64
CA LYS A 177 -18.68 -1.45 6.68
C LYS A 177 -18.42 -0.20 7.51
N GLY A 178 -17.27 0.46 7.35
CA GLY A 178 -16.93 1.60 8.20
C GLY A 178 -15.81 2.47 7.64
N PHE A 179 -15.79 3.71 8.09
CA PHE A 179 -14.80 4.72 7.73
C PHE A 179 -14.46 5.53 8.96
N VAL A 180 -13.22 5.52 9.42
CA VAL A 180 -12.84 6.09 10.71
C VAL A 180 -11.69 7.07 10.55
N PHE A 181 -11.75 8.16 11.32
CA PHE A 181 -10.66 9.10 11.54
C PHE A 181 -10.16 9.00 12.98
N THR A 182 -8.84 8.92 13.16
CA THR A 182 -8.20 8.67 14.46
C THR A 182 -7.33 9.84 14.93
N GLY A 183 -7.38 10.98 14.23
CA GLY A 183 -6.57 12.14 14.61
C GLY A 183 -5.14 12.01 14.08
N LYS A 184 -4.15 12.34 14.92
CA LYS A 184 -2.72 12.30 14.57
C LYS A 184 -2.07 10.95 14.90
N ASP A 185 -2.78 10.12 15.64
CA ASP A 185 -2.29 8.84 16.11
C ASP A 185 -2.74 7.73 15.13
N PRO A 186 -1.81 6.85 14.72
CA PRO A 186 -2.11 5.75 13.81
C PRO A 186 -2.76 4.58 14.57
N ASP A 187 -4.04 4.75 14.96
CA ASP A 187 -4.78 3.79 15.80
C ASP A 187 -5.85 3.03 14.97
N PRO A 188 -5.48 2.00 14.20
CA PRO A 188 -6.39 1.30 13.31
C PRO A 188 -7.54 0.59 14.08
N PRO A 189 -8.81 0.73 13.65
CA PRO A 189 -9.90 -0.05 14.23
C PRO A 189 -9.71 -1.56 14.04
N ASP A 190 -10.15 -2.37 15.01
CA ASP A 190 -10.11 -3.84 14.94
C ASP A 190 -10.82 -4.39 13.71
N GLU A 191 -11.98 -3.81 13.35
CA GLU A 191 -12.75 -4.23 12.18
C GLU A 191 -12.01 -3.92 10.88
N TRP A 192 -11.19 -2.86 10.86
CA TRP A 192 -10.32 -2.56 9.74
C TRP A 192 -9.19 -3.60 9.63
N ILE A 193 -8.54 -3.95 10.74
CA ILE A 193 -7.48 -4.98 10.76
C ILE A 193 -8.03 -6.32 10.26
N GLU A 194 -9.19 -6.74 10.77
CA GLU A 194 -9.85 -7.97 10.31
C GLU A 194 -10.16 -7.90 8.81
N TYR A 195 -10.73 -6.77 8.35
CA TYR A 195 -11.06 -6.58 6.95
C TYR A 195 -9.83 -6.66 6.04
N VAL A 196 -8.74 -5.97 6.36
CA VAL A 196 -7.56 -5.94 5.47
C VAL A 196 -6.84 -7.27 5.43
N LEU A 197 -6.74 -7.97 6.56
CA LEU A 197 -6.08 -9.28 6.59
C LEU A 197 -6.92 -10.35 5.88
N ARG A 198 -8.26 -10.25 5.94
CA ARG A 198 -9.16 -11.13 5.18
C ARG A 198 -9.11 -10.87 3.67
N ASN A 199 -8.88 -9.62 3.26
CA ASN A 199 -8.85 -9.21 1.85
C ASN A 199 -7.43 -9.02 1.30
N ALA A 200 -6.41 -9.45 2.05
CA ALA A 200 -5.01 -9.36 1.62
C ALA A 200 -4.75 -10.27 0.42
N THR A 201 -3.68 -9.99 -0.33
CA THR A 201 -3.29 -10.81 -1.49
C THR A 201 -2.72 -12.17 -1.11
N ILE A 202 -2.34 -12.35 0.16
CA ILE A 202 -1.90 -13.62 0.74
C ILE A 202 -3.03 -14.18 1.58
N GLU A 203 -3.39 -15.44 1.33
CA GLU A 203 -4.38 -16.16 2.13
C GLU A 203 -3.83 -16.47 3.52
N LEU A 204 -4.61 -16.11 4.55
CA LEU A 204 -4.24 -16.26 5.96
C LEU A 204 -5.29 -17.10 6.68
N THR A 205 -4.84 -18.09 7.44
CA THR A 205 -5.67 -18.92 8.33
C THR A 205 -5.49 -18.47 9.77
N GLY A 206 -6.52 -18.62 10.61
CA GLY A 206 -6.47 -18.29 12.04
C GLY A 206 -7.23 -17.02 12.42
N LYS A 207 -7.27 -16.74 13.74
CA LYS A 207 -8.00 -15.61 14.33
C LYS A 207 -7.05 -14.52 14.80
N GLU A 208 -6.58 -14.60 16.05
CA GLU A 208 -5.62 -13.64 16.65
C GLU A 208 -4.20 -13.90 16.14
N ILE A 209 -3.81 -15.16 16.05
CA ILE A 209 -2.58 -15.60 15.39
C ILE A 209 -2.98 -16.12 14.01
N LYS A 210 -2.60 -15.36 12.98
CA LYS A 210 -2.84 -15.65 11.57
C LYS A 210 -1.56 -16.11 10.90
N TYR A 211 -1.67 -17.03 9.96
CA TYR A 211 -0.51 -17.57 9.26
C TYR A 211 -0.83 -17.96 7.83
N SER A 212 0.17 -17.80 6.95
CA SER A 212 0.08 -18.20 5.55
C SER A 212 0.47 -19.67 5.35
N ARG A 213 0.32 -20.17 4.12
CA ARG A 213 0.69 -21.55 3.75
C ARG A 213 2.16 -21.84 4.07
N GLY A 214 2.44 -23.00 4.67
CA GLY A 214 3.79 -23.42 5.07
C GLY A 214 4.15 -23.03 6.52
N LEU A 215 3.24 -22.35 7.22
CA LEU A 215 3.33 -22.09 8.66
C LEU A 215 2.11 -22.68 9.37
N ASP A 216 2.23 -22.78 10.70
CA ASP A 216 1.12 -23.11 11.60
C ASP A 216 1.12 -22.17 12.82
N LYS A 217 0.08 -22.31 13.65
CA LYS A 217 -0.07 -21.48 14.85
C LYS A 217 1.15 -21.58 15.79
N SER A 218 1.66 -22.79 16.02
CA SER A 218 2.77 -23.04 16.94
C SER A 218 4.06 -22.37 16.48
N ILE A 219 4.35 -22.44 15.17
CA ILE A 219 5.52 -21.77 14.57
C ILE A 219 5.46 -20.26 14.83
N VAL A 220 4.31 -19.64 14.57
CA VAL A 220 4.15 -18.19 14.70
C VAL A 220 4.14 -17.72 16.15
N GLU A 221 3.44 -18.46 17.02
CA GLU A 221 3.30 -18.16 18.45
C GLU A 221 4.63 -18.25 19.20
N ASN A 222 5.41 -19.32 18.93
CA ASN A 222 6.67 -19.59 19.61
C ASN A 222 7.90 -19.06 18.87
N LYS A 223 7.71 -18.29 17.79
CA LYS A 223 8.78 -17.77 16.92
C LYS A 223 9.76 -18.85 16.45
N LEU A 224 9.26 -20.03 16.07
CA LEU A 224 10.11 -21.14 15.64
C LEU A 224 10.77 -20.83 14.29
N TYR A 225 12.04 -21.18 14.15
CA TYR A 225 12.76 -21.05 12.89
C TYR A 225 12.27 -22.06 11.85
N THR A 226 12.30 -21.65 10.58
CA THR A 226 12.07 -22.52 9.41
C THR A 226 13.25 -22.41 8.46
N ASP A 227 13.44 -23.41 7.60
CA ASP A 227 14.58 -23.47 6.67
C ASP A 227 14.65 -22.24 5.76
N ASN A 228 13.48 -21.74 5.34
CA ASN A 228 13.33 -20.61 4.43
C ASN A 228 13.15 -19.26 5.12
N GLY A 229 12.87 -19.27 6.43
CA GLY A 229 12.52 -18.07 7.19
C GLY A 229 11.11 -17.57 6.88
N TRP A 230 10.62 -16.68 7.75
CA TRP A 230 9.30 -16.10 7.61
C TRP A 230 9.22 -14.71 8.24
N LEU A 231 8.27 -13.91 7.75
CA LEU A 231 8.00 -12.57 8.22
C LEU A 231 6.93 -12.62 9.31
N ARG A 232 7.20 -12.02 10.46
CA ARG A 232 6.24 -11.78 11.53
C ARG A 232 5.80 -10.32 11.51
N LEU A 233 4.50 -10.08 11.49
CA LEU A 233 3.89 -8.76 11.68
C LEU A 233 3.00 -8.80 12.93
N GLU A 234 3.08 -7.78 13.78
CA GLU A 234 2.27 -7.67 15.00
C GLU A 234 1.62 -6.29 15.04
N PHE A 235 0.29 -6.28 15.11
CA PHE A 235 -0.53 -5.09 15.27
C PHE A 235 -0.65 -4.72 16.75
N GLU A 236 -0.89 -3.44 17.04
CA GLU A 236 -1.00 -2.96 18.43
C GLU A 236 -2.16 -3.61 19.22
N ASN A 237 -3.21 -4.06 18.53
CA ASN A 237 -4.32 -4.79 19.15
C ASN A 237 -3.99 -6.26 19.49
N GLY A 238 -2.74 -6.70 19.28
CA GLY A 238 -2.25 -8.04 19.59
C GLY A 238 -2.39 -9.06 18.46
N VAL A 239 -3.05 -8.72 17.34
CA VAL A 239 -3.12 -9.61 16.18
C VAL A 239 -1.71 -9.82 15.61
N THR A 240 -1.31 -11.08 15.49
CA THR A 240 -0.02 -11.48 14.92
C THR A 240 -0.23 -12.20 13.59
N VAL A 241 0.59 -11.89 12.59
CA VAL A 241 0.56 -12.49 11.25
C VAL A 241 1.93 -13.07 10.91
N GLY A 242 1.99 -14.37 10.61
CA GLY A 242 3.16 -15.03 10.03
C GLY A 242 3.01 -15.22 8.53
N ILE A 243 4.00 -14.81 7.74
CA ILE A 243 4.02 -14.94 6.29
C ILE A 243 5.29 -15.68 5.85
N SER A 244 5.11 -16.85 5.24
CA SER A 244 6.21 -17.66 4.70
C SER A 244 6.84 -17.02 3.45
N LYS A 245 8.11 -17.36 3.18
CA LYS A 245 8.82 -17.02 1.93
C LYS A 245 8.01 -17.43 0.69
N GLU A 246 7.45 -18.62 0.67
CA GLU A 246 6.70 -19.16 -0.47
C GLU A 246 5.45 -18.34 -0.75
N SER A 247 4.78 -17.87 0.32
CA SER A 247 3.58 -17.05 0.19
C SER A 247 3.91 -15.65 -0.33
N LEU A 248 5.05 -15.06 0.07
CA LEU A 248 5.54 -13.78 -0.46
C LEU A 248 5.86 -13.88 -1.96
N ILE A 249 6.45 -14.99 -2.41
CA ILE A 249 6.83 -15.17 -3.82
C ILE A 249 5.61 -15.41 -4.72
N GLY A 250 4.58 -16.08 -4.17
CA GLY A 250 3.39 -16.50 -4.90
C GLY A 250 2.41 -15.37 -5.26
N THR A 251 2.60 -14.16 -4.73
CA THR A 251 1.66 -13.06 -4.97
C THR A 251 1.79 -12.46 -6.37
N LYS A 252 0.64 -12.15 -6.99
CA LYS A 252 0.58 -11.36 -8.23
C LYS A 252 0.59 -9.85 -7.95
N GLU A 253 0.05 -9.46 -6.80
CA GLU A 253 -0.08 -8.09 -6.33
C GLU A 253 0.54 -7.97 -4.94
N SER A 254 1.17 -6.83 -4.63
CA SER A 254 1.89 -6.66 -3.37
C SER A 254 0.98 -6.79 -2.15
N PHE A 255 1.43 -7.56 -1.17
CA PHE A 255 0.78 -7.71 0.14
C PHE A 255 0.66 -6.36 0.84
N VAL A 256 1.76 -5.62 0.95
CA VAL A 256 1.78 -4.29 1.62
C VAL A 256 0.80 -3.36 0.95
N GLN A 257 0.78 -3.32 -0.39
CA GLN A 257 -0.15 -2.50 -1.15
C GLN A 257 -1.61 -2.90 -0.87
N SER A 258 -1.92 -4.20 -0.80
CA SER A 258 -3.28 -4.69 -0.55
C SER A 258 -3.85 -4.18 0.78
N VAL A 259 -3.01 -4.07 1.80
CA VAL A 259 -3.36 -3.56 3.14
C VAL A 259 -3.36 -2.03 3.16
N ALA A 260 -2.25 -1.41 2.77
CA ALA A 260 -2.03 0.04 2.88
C ALA A 260 -3.03 0.87 2.06
N MET A 261 -3.60 0.32 0.99
CA MET A 261 -4.57 1.03 0.14
C MET A 261 -5.96 1.21 0.75
N SER A 262 -6.17 0.75 1.99
CA SER A 262 -7.39 0.94 2.76
C SER A 262 -7.22 1.92 3.94
N MET A 263 -6.07 2.59 4.03
CA MET A 263 -5.75 3.61 5.03
C MET A 263 -5.12 4.84 4.37
N MET A 264 -5.15 5.98 5.06
CA MET A 264 -4.43 7.19 4.68
C MET A 264 -3.85 7.90 5.91
N PRO A 265 -2.57 8.28 5.91
CA PRO A 265 -1.56 7.97 4.89
C PRO A 265 -1.29 6.45 4.76
N PRO A 266 -0.86 5.95 3.58
CA PRO A 266 -0.65 4.52 3.34
C PRO A 266 0.69 4.03 3.93
N LYS A 267 0.83 4.16 5.24
CA LYS A 267 2.06 3.86 6.00
C LYS A 267 1.81 2.74 7.01
N ILE A 268 1.87 1.50 6.55
CA ILE A 268 1.64 0.34 7.42
C ILE A 268 2.71 0.22 8.51
N SER A 269 3.95 0.69 8.26
CA SER A 269 5.04 0.65 9.25
C SER A 269 4.77 1.46 10.52
N SER A 270 3.79 2.35 10.50
CA SER A 270 3.36 3.10 11.69
C SER A 270 2.35 2.35 12.56
N ILE A 271 1.84 1.19 12.11
CA ILE A 271 0.80 0.42 12.80
C ILE A 271 1.16 -1.06 13.01
N VAL A 272 2.34 -1.49 12.54
CA VAL A 272 2.83 -2.86 12.74
C VAL A 272 4.27 -2.86 13.21
N LYS A 273 4.57 -3.75 14.16
CA LYS A 273 5.92 -4.22 14.43
C LYS A 273 6.24 -5.36 13.49
N SER A 274 7.47 -5.43 13.00
CA SER A 274 7.87 -6.40 12.00
C SER A 274 9.21 -7.04 12.33
N GLU A 275 9.31 -8.36 12.15
CA GLU A 275 10.52 -9.14 12.40
C GLU A 275 10.68 -10.21 11.31
N TRP A 276 11.92 -10.50 10.91
CA TRP A 276 12.23 -11.67 10.09
C TRP A 276 12.78 -12.79 10.98
N ILE A 277 12.11 -13.94 10.98
CA ILE A 277 12.45 -15.08 11.84
C ILE A 277 13.17 -16.11 10.99
N TRP A 278 14.51 -16.15 11.12
CA TRP A 278 15.37 -17.11 10.43
C TRP A 278 16.76 -17.17 11.07
N LYS A 279 17.41 -18.33 10.99
CA LYS A 279 18.85 -18.51 11.25
C LYS A 279 19.44 -19.39 10.15
N PRO A 280 20.73 -19.20 9.78
CA PRO A 280 21.42 -20.12 8.90
C PRO A 280 21.36 -21.55 9.44
N GLU A 281 21.26 -22.52 8.53
CA GLU A 281 21.41 -23.93 8.91
C GLU A 281 22.80 -24.15 9.55
N GLY A 282 22.88 -25.00 10.58
CA GLY A 282 24.13 -25.21 11.33
C GLY A 282 24.49 -24.11 12.34
N TRP A 283 23.79 -22.96 12.34
CA TRP A 283 24.02 -21.91 13.34
C TRP A 283 23.65 -22.39 14.75
N PRO A 284 24.49 -22.15 15.78
CA PRO A 284 24.20 -22.63 17.13
C PRO A 284 22.92 -22.01 17.70
N LYS A 285 22.05 -22.84 18.29
CA LYS A 285 20.72 -22.41 18.77
C LYS A 285 20.81 -21.26 19.77
N GLU A 286 21.76 -21.33 20.70
CA GLU A 286 21.97 -20.36 21.78
C GLU A 286 22.77 -19.12 21.33
N LYS A 287 23.42 -19.17 20.16
CA LYS A 287 24.21 -18.05 19.64
C LYS A 287 23.30 -17.04 18.95
N GLU A 288 23.38 -15.79 19.37
CA GLU A 288 22.68 -14.67 18.72
C GLU A 288 23.25 -14.39 17.33
N LEU A 289 22.41 -13.85 16.44
CA LEU A 289 22.86 -13.38 15.13
C LEU A 289 23.62 -12.06 15.27
N PRO A 290 24.57 -11.74 14.36
CA PRO A 290 25.29 -10.47 14.42
C PRO A 290 24.34 -9.27 14.34
N THR A 291 24.51 -8.30 15.24
CA THR A 291 23.67 -7.08 15.33
C THR A 291 23.61 -6.32 14.01
N GLU A 292 24.75 -6.18 13.34
CA GLU A 292 24.88 -5.52 12.03
C GLU A 292 23.97 -6.16 10.96
N GLY A 293 23.79 -7.49 11.01
CA GLY A 293 22.87 -8.19 10.11
C GLY A 293 21.41 -7.93 10.45
N LEU A 294 21.07 -7.86 11.74
CA LEU A 294 19.72 -7.56 12.21
C LEU A 294 19.28 -6.13 11.88
N GLU A 295 20.17 -5.15 12.02
CA GLU A 295 19.93 -3.76 11.62
C GLU A 295 19.64 -3.66 10.11
N ARG A 296 20.45 -4.33 9.28
CA ARG A 296 20.21 -4.41 7.82
C ARG A 296 18.90 -5.11 7.48
N VAL A 297 18.51 -6.15 8.23
CA VAL A 297 17.21 -6.82 8.07
C VAL A 297 16.07 -5.84 8.35
N GLU A 298 16.18 -5.07 9.44
CA GLU A 298 15.18 -4.05 9.77
C GLU A 298 15.05 -3.02 8.66
N GLU A 299 16.16 -2.49 8.14
CA GLU A 299 16.16 -1.57 7.01
C GLU A 299 15.44 -2.14 5.78
N VAL A 300 15.75 -3.39 5.42
CA VAL A 300 15.11 -4.09 4.29
C VAL A 300 13.59 -4.20 4.51
N ILE A 301 13.15 -4.60 5.70
CA ILE A 301 11.72 -4.70 6.02
C ILE A 301 11.06 -3.32 5.98
N GLN A 302 11.71 -2.27 6.49
CA GLN A 302 11.17 -0.90 6.42
C GLN A 302 10.98 -0.43 4.97
N GLN A 303 11.95 -0.69 4.09
CA GLN A 303 11.81 -0.38 2.65
C GLN A 303 10.65 -1.18 2.01
N TRP A 304 10.46 -2.43 2.41
CA TRP A 304 9.34 -3.24 1.96
C TRP A 304 7.98 -2.70 2.45
N LEU A 305 7.86 -2.32 3.72
CA LEU A 305 6.64 -1.70 4.29
C LEU A 305 6.30 -0.34 3.63
N LEU A 306 7.30 0.34 3.06
CA LEU A 306 7.11 1.56 2.26
C LEU A 306 6.76 1.29 0.79
N MET A 307 6.58 0.02 0.40
CA MET A 307 6.33 -0.43 -0.98
C MET A 307 7.48 -0.08 -1.96
N ILE A 308 8.69 0.10 -1.45
CA ILE A 308 9.90 0.36 -2.26
C ILE A 308 10.52 -0.96 -2.71
N TYR A 309 10.33 -2.03 -1.93
CA TYR A 309 10.87 -3.35 -2.18
C TYR A 309 9.80 -4.36 -2.63
N ASP A 310 10.15 -5.30 -3.51
CA ASP A 310 9.26 -6.34 -4.02
C ASP A 310 9.11 -7.48 -3.00
N ASP A 311 7.87 -7.93 -2.77
CA ASP A 311 7.54 -9.09 -1.92
C ASP A 311 8.42 -10.30 -2.24
N LYS A 312 8.65 -10.58 -3.53
CA LYS A 312 9.41 -11.75 -4.00
C LYS A 312 10.87 -11.74 -3.57
N LYS A 313 11.43 -10.56 -3.34
CA LYS A 313 12.85 -10.37 -3.00
C LYS A 313 13.07 -10.30 -1.49
N LEU A 314 12.03 -10.00 -0.70
CA LEU A 314 12.14 -9.71 0.73
C LEU A 314 12.92 -10.79 1.49
N ALA A 315 12.48 -12.04 1.36
CA ALA A 315 13.08 -13.17 2.08
C ALA A 315 14.57 -13.35 1.76
N ASN A 316 14.93 -13.21 0.48
CA ASN A 316 16.32 -13.33 0.06
C ASN A 316 17.18 -12.19 0.59
N ALA A 317 16.67 -10.95 0.52
CA ALA A 317 17.36 -9.78 1.03
C ALA A 317 17.61 -9.89 2.54
N CYS A 318 16.61 -10.30 3.34
CA CYS A 318 16.79 -10.51 4.77
C CYS A 318 17.84 -11.59 5.07
N ARG A 319 17.85 -12.71 4.33
CA ARG A 319 18.84 -13.77 4.49
C ARG A 319 20.25 -13.31 4.15
N ILE A 320 20.42 -12.61 3.03
CA ILE A 320 21.71 -12.05 2.61
C ILE A 320 22.24 -11.05 3.65
N SER A 321 21.38 -10.18 4.19
CA SER A 321 21.76 -9.23 5.25
C SER A 321 22.35 -9.96 6.46
N ILE A 322 21.75 -11.07 6.89
CA ILE A 322 22.26 -11.91 7.98
C ILE A 322 23.57 -12.59 7.57
N LEU A 323 23.58 -13.31 6.45
CA LEU A 323 24.73 -14.11 6.02
C LEU A 323 25.99 -13.26 5.80
N ASN A 324 25.85 -12.05 5.24
CA ASN A 324 26.95 -11.12 4.99
C ASN A 324 27.47 -10.45 6.28
N SER A 325 26.72 -10.52 7.38
CA SER A 325 27.17 -9.98 8.68
C SER A 325 27.98 -10.97 9.52
N ILE A 326 28.03 -12.24 9.12
CA ILE A 326 28.79 -13.28 9.81
C ILE A 326 30.28 -13.03 9.61
N LYS A 327 31.04 -13.07 10.71
CA LYS A 327 32.47 -12.69 10.77
C LYS A 327 33.43 -13.88 10.96
N GLU A 328 32.90 -15.08 11.15
CA GLU A 328 33.70 -16.27 11.38
C GLU A 328 33.06 -17.55 10.81
N GLY A 329 33.90 -18.54 10.52
CA GLY A 329 33.50 -19.84 10.01
C GLY A 329 33.30 -19.86 8.49
N PHE A 330 32.54 -20.83 8.02
CA PHE A 330 32.22 -20.99 6.60
C PHE A 330 30.75 -20.70 6.33
N VAL A 331 30.47 -19.92 5.31
CA VAL A 331 29.11 -19.62 4.83
C VAL A 331 28.98 -20.14 3.41
N VAL A 332 28.14 -21.15 3.20
CA VAL A 332 27.88 -21.74 1.88
C VAL A 332 26.38 -21.72 1.63
N GLY A 333 25.95 -20.95 0.64
CA GLY A 333 24.54 -20.75 0.33
C GLY A 333 23.79 -20.19 1.54
N SER A 334 23.01 -21.03 2.22
CA SER A 334 22.26 -20.64 3.42
C SER A 334 22.64 -21.35 4.70
N SER A 335 23.73 -22.09 4.66
CA SER A 335 24.22 -22.88 5.77
C SER A 335 25.53 -22.27 6.28
N TRP A 336 25.74 -22.40 7.58
CA TRP A 336 26.93 -21.97 8.27
C TRP A 336 27.61 -23.16 8.95
N TYR A 337 28.93 -23.19 8.87
CA TYR A 337 29.76 -24.24 9.47
C TYR A 337 30.82 -23.59 10.36
N HIS A 338 31.10 -24.21 11.51
CA HIS A 338 32.20 -23.81 12.37
C HIS A 338 33.54 -23.91 11.63
N SER A 339 34.52 -23.06 11.98
CA SER A 339 35.84 -23.02 11.34
C SER A 339 36.61 -24.36 11.40
N GLU A 340 36.32 -25.18 12.40
CA GLU A 340 36.92 -26.52 12.56
C GLU A 340 36.23 -27.60 11.72
N ASN A 341 35.07 -27.32 11.13
CA ASN A 341 34.23 -28.29 10.43
C ASN A 341 34.27 -28.10 8.90
N MET A 342 35.48 -27.99 8.34
CA MET A 342 35.68 -27.81 6.89
C MET A 342 35.13 -29.00 6.07
N GLU A 343 35.27 -30.22 6.59
CA GLU A 343 34.79 -31.43 5.90
C GLU A 343 33.28 -31.37 5.62
N MET A 344 32.46 -31.05 6.65
CA MET A 344 31.01 -30.90 6.49
C MET A 344 30.62 -29.79 5.51
N MET A 345 31.40 -28.71 5.48
CA MET A 345 31.19 -27.63 4.51
C MET A 345 31.44 -28.10 3.07
N LEU A 346 32.54 -28.81 2.82
CA LEU A 346 32.90 -29.34 1.50
C LEU A 346 31.92 -30.42 1.04
N GLU A 347 31.37 -31.22 1.95
CA GLU A 347 30.32 -32.19 1.63
C GLU A 347 29.08 -31.52 1.05
N ASN A 348 28.70 -30.35 1.58
CA ASN A 348 27.56 -29.56 1.10
C ASN A 348 27.83 -28.84 -0.24
N MET A 349 29.09 -28.71 -0.66
CA MET A 349 29.43 -28.14 -1.96
C MET A 349 29.23 -29.17 -3.08
N ASN A 350 28.76 -28.69 -4.24
CA ASN A 350 28.78 -29.47 -5.47
C ASN A 350 30.20 -29.54 -6.04
N GLY A 351 30.59 -30.69 -6.59
CA GLY A 351 31.90 -30.90 -7.19
C GLY A 351 32.41 -32.33 -7.01
N SER A 352 33.41 -32.70 -7.81
CA SER A 352 34.19 -33.92 -7.66
C SER A 352 35.05 -33.89 -6.39
N GLN A 353 35.53 -35.06 -5.95
CA GLN A 353 36.41 -35.13 -4.77
C GLN A 353 37.70 -34.31 -4.98
N ASP A 354 38.30 -34.39 -6.16
CA ASP A 354 39.51 -33.63 -6.50
C ASP A 354 39.29 -32.11 -6.41
N GLU A 355 38.11 -31.62 -6.83
CA GLU A 355 37.75 -30.19 -6.70
C GLU A 355 37.58 -29.79 -5.23
N LYS A 356 36.95 -30.63 -4.41
CA LYS A 356 36.78 -30.38 -2.97
C LYS A 356 38.12 -30.36 -2.24
N ASP A 357 39.02 -31.29 -2.56
CA ASP A 357 40.37 -31.36 -2.00
C ASP A 357 41.21 -30.14 -2.40
N ALA A 358 41.07 -29.67 -3.65
CA ALA A 358 41.71 -28.44 -4.11
C ALA A 358 41.19 -27.22 -3.34
N ILE A 359 39.87 -27.09 -3.14
CA ILE A 359 39.27 -26.01 -2.34
C ILE A 359 39.79 -26.05 -0.90
N ALA A 360 39.85 -27.23 -0.29
CA ALA A 360 40.38 -27.41 1.07
C ALA A 360 41.82 -26.91 1.19
N CYS A 361 42.68 -27.28 0.22
CA CYS A 361 44.07 -26.84 0.17
C CYS A 361 44.17 -25.30 0.11
N VAL A 362 43.38 -24.66 -0.76
CA VAL A 362 43.33 -23.20 -0.87
C VAL A 362 42.88 -22.57 0.45
N ILE A 363 41.77 -23.03 1.03
CA ILE A 363 41.24 -22.49 2.29
C ILE A 363 42.26 -22.61 3.42
N ASN A 364 42.94 -23.75 3.55
CA ASN A 364 43.98 -23.95 4.57
C ASN A 364 45.20 -23.02 4.41
N SER A 365 45.42 -22.50 3.20
CA SER A 365 46.50 -21.53 2.93
C SER A 365 46.09 -20.07 3.13
N LEU A 366 44.80 -19.78 3.40
CA LEU A 366 44.32 -18.43 3.56
C LEU A 366 44.74 -17.87 4.93
N GLU A 367 45.32 -16.67 4.91
CA GLU A 367 45.64 -15.90 6.13
C GLU A 367 44.54 -14.88 6.50
N SER A 368 43.51 -14.76 5.65
CA SER A 368 42.38 -13.82 5.80
C SER A 368 41.10 -14.46 5.28
N GLY A 369 39.94 -13.91 5.66
CA GLY A 369 38.68 -14.34 5.09
C GLY A 369 38.53 -13.96 3.62
N ILE A 370 37.64 -14.66 2.94
CA ILE A 370 37.31 -14.40 1.54
C ILE A 370 35.81 -14.46 1.31
N HIS A 371 35.34 -13.71 0.32
CA HIS A 371 34.01 -13.80 -0.25
C HIS A 371 34.10 -14.12 -1.73
N VAL A 372 33.67 -15.33 -2.10
CA VAL A 372 33.60 -15.79 -3.47
C VAL A 372 32.19 -15.53 -3.99
N ARG A 373 32.08 -14.59 -4.93
CA ARG A 373 30.80 -14.22 -5.56
C ARG A 373 30.36 -15.27 -6.57
N ALA A 374 29.08 -15.24 -6.93
CA ALA A 374 28.52 -16.15 -7.92
C ALA A 374 29.16 -16.02 -9.31
N ASP A 375 29.79 -14.88 -9.62
CA ASP A 375 30.55 -14.64 -10.87
C ASP A 375 32.02 -15.09 -10.79
N GLY A 376 32.43 -15.74 -9.69
CA GLY A 376 33.79 -16.23 -9.45
C GLY A 376 34.77 -15.16 -8.97
N VAL A 377 34.32 -13.91 -8.75
CA VAL A 377 35.17 -12.86 -8.20
C VAL A 377 35.43 -13.14 -6.71
N VAL A 378 36.71 -13.16 -6.34
CA VAL A 378 37.16 -13.31 -4.95
C VAL A 378 37.43 -11.93 -4.36
N ILE A 379 36.82 -11.67 -3.20
CA ILE A 379 37.02 -10.45 -2.41
C ILE A 379 37.68 -10.85 -1.10
N HIS A 380 38.79 -10.23 -0.73
CA HIS A 380 39.41 -10.43 0.57
C HIS A 380 38.63 -9.68 1.65
N LEU A 381 38.48 -10.32 2.81
CA LEU A 381 37.77 -9.79 3.98
C LEU A 381 38.76 -9.61 5.13
N GLU A 382 38.49 -8.62 5.99
CA GLU A 382 39.27 -8.44 7.23
C GLU A 382 38.88 -9.50 8.27
N GLU A 383 37.63 -9.96 8.23
CA GLU A 383 37.10 -10.98 9.12
C GLU A 383 37.51 -12.39 8.72
N MET A 384 37.61 -13.32 9.68
CA MET A 384 38.01 -14.71 9.46
C MET A 384 36.83 -15.60 9.00
N VAL A 385 36.14 -15.15 7.95
CA VAL A 385 35.01 -15.87 7.34
C VAL A 385 35.32 -16.21 5.89
N VAL A 386 34.99 -17.44 5.49
CA VAL A 386 35.02 -17.84 4.08
C VAL A 386 33.58 -17.99 3.61
N ARG A 387 33.19 -17.18 2.63
CA ARG A 387 31.82 -17.12 2.11
C ARG A 387 31.79 -17.49 0.63
N PHE A 388 30.86 -18.36 0.27
CA PHE A 388 30.53 -18.71 -1.11
C PHE A 388 29.09 -18.29 -1.38
N GLU A 389 28.90 -17.35 -2.32
CA GLU A 389 27.56 -17.01 -2.82
C GLU A 389 27.00 -18.19 -3.62
N ASP A 390 25.73 -18.49 -3.37
CA ASP A 390 24.99 -19.44 -4.19
C ASP A 390 24.72 -18.82 -5.57
N ALA A 391 24.89 -19.60 -6.63
CA ALA A 391 24.61 -19.16 -8.00
C ALA A 391 23.13 -19.29 -8.40
N SER A 392 22.25 -19.61 -7.43
CA SER A 392 20.87 -20.04 -7.66
C SER A 392 19.84 -18.94 -7.87
#